data_AF-A0A847WRY3-F1
#
_entry.id   AF-A0A847WRY3-F1
#
_cell.length_a   1.000
_cell.length_b   1.000
_cell.length_c   1.000
_cell.angle_alpha   90.00
_cell.angle_beta   90.00
_cell.angle_gamma   90.00
#
_symmetry.space_group_name_H-M   'P 1'
#
loop_
_entity.id
_entity.type
_entity.pdbx_description
1 polymer ?
#
loop_
_entity_poly.entity_id
_entity_poly.type
_entity_poly.pdbx_seq_one_letter_code
_entity_poly.pdbx_strand_id
1 'polypeptide(L)'
;MLATVEIIELLDLTDELSDMINQSEQMINYIEKKKQLKEDEAAQKLIKAFEEKKQQYEEVQRFGRYHPDYRKVTKETRLLKRDVDMLDAVAKFKIAEREIQMLLD
;
A
#
# COMPACT_ATOMS: atom_id res chain seq x y z
N MET A 1 -33.10 -13.75 -10.88
CA MET A 1 -33.16 -12.48 -10.13
C MET A 1 -33.64 -11.42 -11.10
N LEU A 2 -34.79 -10.81 -10.84
CA LEU A 2 -35.24 -9.63 -11.58
C LEU A 2 -34.48 -8.45 -10.96
N ALA A 3 -33.47 -7.92 -11.65
CA ALA A 3 -32.98 -6.59 -11.32
C ALA A 3 -34.15 -5.63 -11.59
N THR A 4 -34.63 -4.93 -10.57
CA THR A 4 -35.62 -3.87 -10.76
C THR A 4 -34.95 -2.74 -11.57
N VAL A 5 -35.72 -2.01 -12.36
CA VAL A 5 -35.20 -0.88 -13.18
C VAL A 5 -34.39 0.09 -12.31
N GLU A 6 -34.81 0.32 -11.07
CA GLU A 6 -34.11 1.13 -10.06
C GLU A 6 -32.69 0.61 -9.73
N ILE A 7 -32.47 -0.71 -9.70
CA ILE A 7 -31.13 -1.28 -9.48
C ILE A 7 -30.23 -1.00 -10.67
N ILE A 8 -30.77 -1.06 -11.89
CA ILE A 8 -29.99 -0.80 -13.12
C ILE A 8 -29.58 0.67 -13.16
N GLU A 9 -30.51 1.60 -12.90
CA GLU A 9 -30.22 3.04 -12.86
C GLU A 9 -29.18 3.38 -11.78
N LEU A 10 -29.23 2.73 -10.61
CA LEU A 10 -28.23 2.92 -9.56
C LEU A 10 -26.84 2.43 -10.00
N LEU A 11 -26.76 1.32 -10.72
CA LEU A 11 -25.50 0.79 -11.24
C LEU A 11 -24.89 1.74 -12.27
N ASP A 12 -25.70 2.27 -13.18
CA ASP A 12 -25.24 3.24 -14.18
C ASP A 12 -24.64 4.49 -13.51
N LEU A 13 -25.30 5.01 -12.47
CA LEU A 13 -24.77 6.14 -11.67
C LEU A 13 -23.46 5.80 -10.96
N THR A 14 -23.30 4.58 -10.45
CA THR A 14 -22.03 4.16 -9.83
C THR A 14 -20.90 4.02 -10.84
N ASP A 15 -21.20 3.61 -12.07
CA ASP A 15 -20.22 3.53 -13.16
C ASP A 15 -19.77 4.94 -13.56
N GLU A 16 -20.71 5.88 -13.73
CA GLU A 16 -20.39 7.29 -14.00
C GLU A 16 -19.51 7.90 -12.90
N LEU A 17 -19.85 7.66 -11.62
CA LEU A 17 -19.06 8.12 -10.49
C LEU A 17 -17.65 7.51 -10.49
N SER A 18 -17.55 6.22 -10.80
CA SER A 18 -16.27 5.51 -10.87
C SER A 18 -15.37 6.08 -11.97
N ASP A 19 -15.94 6.41 -13.13
CA ASP A 19 -15.22 7.05 -14.23
C ASP A 19 -14.72 8.44 -13.85
N MET A 20 -15.53 9.24 -13.16
CA MET A 20 -15.11 10.54 -12.64
C MET A 20 -13.94 10.42 -11.66
N ILE A 21 -13.98 9.44 -10.75
CA ILE A 21 -12.88 9.19 -9.80
C ILE A 21 -11.63 8.73 -10.55
N ASN A 22 -11.76 7.86 -11.55
CA ASN A 22 -10.62 7.38 -12.35
C ASN A 22 -9.92 8.50 -13.12
N GLN A 23 -10.67 9.55 -13.51
CA GLN A 23 -10.16 10.72 -14.22
C GLN A 23 -9.69 11.84 -13.28
N SER A 24 -9.85 11.68 -11.97
CA SER A 24 -9.43 12.67 -10.97
C SER A 24 -7.91 12.87 -10.94
N GLU A 25 -7.48 14.06 -10.53
CA GLU A 25 -6.06 14.38 -10.33
C GLU A 25 -5.42 13.44 -9.30
N GLN A 26 -6.15 13.09 -8.24
CA GLN A 26 -5.72 12.19 -7.18
C GLN A 26 -5.43 10.78 -7.72
N MET A 27 -6.30 10.24 -8.58
CA MET A 27 -6.07 8.93 -9.21
C MET A 27 -4.87 8.97 -10.15
N ILE A 28 -4.76 10.00 -10.99
CA ILE A 28 -3.63 10.16 -11.92
C ILE A 28 -2.31 10.24 -11.14
N ASN A 29 -2.26 11.06 -10.09
CA ASN A 29 -1.09 11.20 -9.21
C ASN A 29 -0.74 9.87 -8.54
N TYR A 30 -1.74 9.15 -8.00
CA TYR A 30 -1.54 7.83 -7.40
C TYR A 30 -0.90 6.84 -8.38
N ILE A 31 -1.43 6.73 -9.61
CA ILE A 31 -0.91 5.83 -10.64
C ILE A 31 0.54 6.21 -10.99
N GLU A 32 0.84 7.51 -11.15
CA GLU A 32 2.18 7.99 -11.47
C GLU A 32 3.18 7.65 -10.35
N LYS A 33 2.86 7.94 -9.08
CA LYS A 33 3.76 7.66 -7.96
C LYS A 33 3.92 6.16 -7.72
N LYS A 34 2.87 5.37 -7.94
CA LYS A 34 2.94 3.91 -7.92
C LYS A 34 3.91 3.38 -8.98
N LYS A 35 3.84 3.93 -10.21
CA LYS A 35 4.75 3.56 -11.29
C LYS A 35 6.19 3.95 -10.96
N GLN A 36 6.44 5.17 -10.50
CA GLN A 36 7.77 5.65 -10.10
C GLN A 36 8.39 4.76 -9.02
N LEU A 37 7.63 4.41 -7.99
CA LEU A 37 8.11 3.50 -6.95
C LEU A 37 8.43 2.11 -7.48
N LYS A 38 7.62 1.60 -8.43
CA LYS A 38 7.84 0.28 -9.05
C LYS A 38 9.10 0.26 -9.93
N GLU A 39 9.42 1.36 -10.59
CA GLU A 39 10.57 1.50 -11.49
C GLU A 39 11.87 1.82 -10.74
N ASP A 40 11.80 2.28 -9.48
CA ASP A 40 12.98 2.50 -8.63
C ASP A 40 13.56 1.18 -8.10
N GLU A 41 14.57 0.65 -8.81
CA GLU A 41 15.24 -0.60 -8.44
C GLU A 41 15.85 -0.60 -7.04
N ALA A 42 16.34 0.56 -6.57
CA ALA A 42 16.96 0.67 -5.26
C ALA A 42 15.89 0.57 -4.17
N ALA A 43 14.76 1.25 -4.35
CA ALA A 43 13.60 1.12 -3.48
C ALA A 43 13.06 -0.30 -3.47
N GLN A 44 12.90 -0.94 -4.64
CA GLN A 44 12.41 -2.32 -4.74
C GLN A 44 13.31 -3.33 -4.03
N LYS A 45 14.64 -3.17 -4.09
CA LYS A 45 15.59 -4.02 -3.33
C LYS A 45 15.37 -3.92 -1.82
N LEU A 46 15.22 -2.70 -1.30
CA LEU A 46 14.98 -2.48 0.13
C LEU A 46 13.61 -2.97 0.58
N ILE A 47 12.56 -2.76 -0.23
CA ILE A 47 11.21 -3.26 0.03
C ILE A 47 11.22 -4.79 0.10
N LYS A 48 11.88 -5.45 -0.86
CA LYS A 48 11.99 -6.91 -0.86
C LYS A 48 12.72 -7.43 0.38
N ALA A 49 13.85 -6.81 0.75
CA ALA A 49 14.57 -7.16 1.97
C ALA A 49 13.68 -6.99 3.22
N PHE A 50 12.88 -5.92 3.26
CA PHE A 50 11.92 -5.69 4.33
C PHE A 50 10.84 -6.77 4.38
N GLU A 51 10.27 -7.17 3.23
CA GLU A 51 9.27 -8.23 3.16
C GLU A 51 9.80 -9.58 3.64
N GLU A 52 11.02 -9.96 3.22
CA GLU A 52 11.69 -11.18 3.69
C GLU A 52 11.92 -11.13 5.21
N LYS A 53 12.36 -9.97 5.72
CA LYS A 53 12.57 -9.81 7.17
C LYS A 53 11.26 -9.81 7.96
N LYS A 54 10.19 -9.26 7.39
CA LYS A 54 8.86 -9.25 7.97
C LYS A 54 8.32 -10.67 8.12
N GLN A 55 8.55 -11.57 7.16
CA GLN A 55 8.19 -12.98 7.30
C GLN A 55 8.92 -13.64 8.48
N GLN A 56 10.24 -13.44 8.60
CA GLN A 56 11.00 -13.93 9.76
C GLN A 56 10.47 -13.35 11.08
N TYR A 57 10.11 -12.06 11.09
CA TYR A 57 9.51 -11.42 12.25
C TYR A 57 8.17 -12.05 12.61
N GLU A 58 7.29 -12.32 11.64
CA GLU A 58 6.00 -12.95 11.88
C GLU A 58 6.14 -14.37 12.46
N GLU A 59 7.13 -15.15 12.01
CA GLU A 59 7.44 -16.45 12.59
C GLU A 59 7.89 -16.34 14.05
N VAL A 60 8.86 -15.47 14.30
CA VAL A 60 9.41 -15.24 15.65
C VAL A 60 8.37 -14.65 16.60
N GLN A 61 7.50 -13.77 16.10
CA GLN A 61 6.44 -13.10 16.86
C GLN A 61 5.38 -14.11 17.34
N ARG A 62 5.14 -15.23 16.66
CA ARG A 62 4.22 -16.29 17.11
C ARG A 62 4.61 -16.86 18.49
N PHE A 63 5.91 -16.96 18.75
CA PHE A 63 6.45 -17.41 20.04
C PHE A 63 6.66 -16.24 21.03
N GLY A 64 6.63 -15.01 20.52
CA GLY A 64 6.82 -13.80 21.30
C GLY A 64 8.20 -13.75 21.97
N ARG A 65 8.25 -13.16 23.16
CA ARG A 65 9.50 -12.87 23.89
C ARG A 65 10.32 -14.11 24.27
N TYR A 66 9.75 -15.31 24.15
CA TYR A 66 10.42 -16.58 24.45
C TYR A 66 11.26 -17.11 23.28
N HIS A 67 11.14 -16.55 22.08
CA HIS A 67 11.99 -16.92 20.96
C HIS A 67 13.42 -16.37 21.15
N PRO A 68 14.48 -17.18 20.94
CA PRO A 68 15.87 -16.74 21.15
C PRO A 68 16.23 -15.51 20.32
N ASP A 69 15.72 -15.44 19.08
CA ASP A 69 15.99 -14.32 18.17
C ASP A 69 15.01 -13.13 18.28
N TYR A 70 14.05 -13.16 19.22
CA TYR A 70 12.97 -12.17 19.31
C TYR A 70 13.46 -10.72 19.23
N ARG A 71 14.41 -10.37 20.11
CA ARG A 71 14.94 -9.00 20.20
C ARG A 71 15.70 -8.59 18.95
N LYS A 72 16.48 -9.52 18.38
CA LYS A 72 17.29 -9.30 17.18
C LYS A 72 16.39 -9.04 15.98
N VAL A 73 15.48 -9.96 15.67
CA VAL A 73 14.58 -9.86 14.52
C VAL A 73 13.66 -8.66 14.63
N THR A 74 13.14 -8.35 15.83
CA THR A 74 12.33 -7.14 16.05
C THR A 74 13.12 -5.87 15.75
N LYS A 75 14.36 -5.77 16.22
CA LYS A 75 15.22 -4.60 16.00
C LYS A 75 15.54 -4.43 14.51
N GLU A 76 16.00 -5.49 13.86
CA GLU A 76 16.37 -5.49 12.44
C GLU A 76 15.18 -5.14 11.55
N THR A 77 14.01 -5.70 11.82
CA THR A 77 12.77 -5.39 11.07
C THR A 77 12.38 -3.91 11.20
N ARG A 78 12.52 -3.32 12.40
CA ARG A 78 12.23 -1.88 12.62
C ARG A 78 13.21 -0.97 11.90
N LEU A 79 14.50 -1.31 11.89
CA LEU A 79 15.51 -0.54 11.17
C LEU A 79 15.23 -0.58 9.67
N LEU A 80 14.98 -1.78 9.13
CA LEU A 80 14.72 -1.94 7.70
C LEU A 80 13.40 -1.28 7.27
N LYS A 81 12.36 -1.34 8.11
CA LYS A 81 11.12 -0.57 7.90
C LYS A 81 11.40 0.93 7.82
N ARG A 82 12.21 1.46 8.75
CA ARG A 82 12.58 2.87 8.76
C ARG A 82 13.34 3.25 7.49
N ASP A 83 14.26 2.41 7.03
CA ASP A 83 15.01 2.66 5.79
C ASP A 83 14.07 2.72 4.58
N VAL A 84 13.07 1.83 4.51
CA VAL A 84 12.02 1.88 3.47
C VAL A 84 11.16 3.14 3.59
N ASP A 85 10.70 3.48 4.80
CA ASP A 85 9.86 4.67 5.05
C ASP A 85 10.61 5.99 4.76
N MET A 86 11.95 5.98 4.79
CA MET A 86 12.80 7.15 4.46
C MET A 86 13.00 7.35 2.96
N LEU A 87 12.62 6.40 2.12
CA LEU A 87 12.71 6.55 0.66
C LEU A 87 11.70 7.60 0.17
N ASP A 88 12.20 8.59 -0.55
CA ASP A 88 11.35 9.66 -1.12
C ASP A 88 10.26 9.10 -2.05
N ALA A 89 10.57 8.07 -2.85
CA ALA A 89 9.59 7.39 -3.70
C ALA A 89 8.47 6.73 -2.88
N VAL A 90 8.79 6.14 -1.71
CA VAL A 90 7.80 5.53 -0.81
C VAL A 90 6.95 6.61 -0.15
N ALA A 91 7.57 7.68 0.34
CA ALA A 91 6.86 8.81 0.94
C ALA A 91 5.86 9.45 -0.04
N LYS A 92 6.31 9.76 -1.27
CA LYS A 92 5.46 10.31 -2.33
C LYS A 92 4.29 9.38 -2.69
N PHE A 93 4.56 8.09 -2.83
CA PHE A 93 3.51 7.10 -3.06
C PHE A 93 2.50 7.05 -1.90
N LYS A 94 2.95 7.06 -0.65
CA LYS A 94 2.07 7.02 0.53
C LYS A 94 1.22 8.28 0.70
N ILE A 95 1.73 9.45 0.29
CA ILE A 95 0.94 10.68 0.23
C ILE A 95 -0.16 10.54 -0.81
N ALA A 96 0.18 10.14 -2.04
CA ALA A 96 -0.80 9.96 -3.11
C ALA A 96 -1.85 8.87 -2.78
N GLU A 97 -1.45 7.78 -2.12
CA GLU A 97 -2.35 6.74 -1.61
C GLU A 97 -3.35 7.29 -0.58
N ARG A 98 -2.91 8.19 0.29
CA ARG A 98 -3.82 8.84 1.26
C ARG A 98 -4.76 9.82 0.56
N GLU A 99 -4.29 10.57 -0.43
CA GLU A 99 -5.11 11.52 -1.18
C GLU A 99 -6.26 10.84 -1.92
N ILE A 100 -5.99 9.71 -2.59
CA ILE A 100 -7.06 8.93 -3.23
C ILE A 100 -7.99 8.30 -2.18
N GLN A 101 -7.48 7.83 -1.05
CA GLN A 101 -8.34 7.31 0.03
C GLN A 101 -9.29 8.38 0.57
N MET A 102 -8.81 9.60 0.79
CA MET A 102 -9.66 10.73 1.23
C MET A 102 -10.70 11.15 0.19
N LEU A 103 -10.47 10.88 -1.09
CA LEU A 103 -11.47 11.09 -2.14
C LEU A 103 -12.56 10.01 -2.12
N LEU A 104 -12.23 8.79 -1.67
CA LEU A 104 -13.12 7.64 -1.64
C LEU A 104 -13.96 7.53 -0.35
N ASP A 105 -13.43 8.02 0.78
CA ASP A 105 -14.08 8.04 2.10
C ASP A 105 -15.25 9.05 2.17
#